data_AF-A0A520ETK0-F1
#
_entry.id   AF-A0A520ETK0-F1
#
_cell.length_a   1.000
_cell.length_b   1.000
_cell.length_c   1.000
_cell.angle_alpha   90.00
_cell.angle_beta   90.00
_cell.angle_gamma   90.00
#
_symmetry.space_group_name_H-M   'P 1'
#
loop_
_entity.id
_entity.type
_entity.pdbx_description
1 polymer ?
#
loop_
_entity_poly.entity_id
_entity_poly.type
_entity_poly.pdbx_seq_one_letter_code
_entity_poly.pdbx_strand_id
1 'polypeptide(L)'
;GNGLAGAKVELWHADNDGYYSQFAPHLPEWNLRGTIIADDEGRYEITTIQPAPYKIPTDGPTGQFIEAQNGHPWRPAHLHLIVSAPGKESVTTQLYFKGGEWIDSDVASATKPELILDPKTGDDGKNHVTYNFVLDPA
;
A
#
# COMPACT_ATOMS: atom_id res chain seq x y z
N GLY A 1 -3.34 7.97 -21.93
CA GLY A 1 -3.31 6.63 -21.33
C GLY A 1 -2.65 5.65 -22.27
N ASN A 2 -1.41 5.95 -22.69
CA ASN A 2 -0.63 5.04 -23.52
C ASN A 2 0.15 4.12 -22.57
N GLY A 3 0.32 2.85 -22.93
CA GLY A 3 1.17 1.93 -22.17
C GLY A 3 2.62 2.42 -22.10
N LEU A 4 3.28 2.19 -20.96
CA LEU A 4 4.64 2.66 -20.69
C LEU A 4 5.57 1.46 -20.49
N ALA A 5 6.30 1.07 -21.54
CA ALA A 5 7.31 0.03 -21.47
C ALA A 5 8.45 0.41 -20.50
N GLY A 6 9.01 -0.58 -19.82
CA GLY A 6 10.09 -0.38 -18.84
C GLY A 6 9.63 0.29 -17.55
N ALA A 7 8.32 0.41 -17.33
CA ALA A 7 7.77 0.88 -16.06
C ALA A 7 8.07 -0.10 -14.92
N LYS A 8 8.21 0.44 -13.72
CA LYS A 8 8.45 -0.32 -12.48
C LYS A 8 7.38 0.03 -11.45
N VAL A 9 6.97 -0.98 -10.70
CA VAL A 9 6.09 -0.86 -9.53
C VAL A 9 6.84 -1.40 -8.32
N GLU A 10 7.39 -0.51 -7.51
CA GLU A 10 7.94 -0.87 -6.20
C GLU A 10 6.79 -0.97 -5.20
N LEU A 11 6.62 -2.14 -4.59
CA LEU A 11 5.54 -2.46 -3.66
C LEU A 11 6.13 -2.83 -2.30
N TRP A 12 5.52 -2.30 -1.24
CA TRP A 12 5.70 -2.82 0.11
C TRP A 12 4.41 -2.67 0.93
N HIS A 13 4.16 -3.59 1.86
CA HIS A 13 3.05 -3.50 2.80
C HIS A 13 3.31 -4.34 4.05
N ALA A 14 2.48 -4.14 5.08
CA ALA A 14 2.51 -4.96 6.29
C ALA A 14 1.94 -6.35 6.04
N ASP A 15 2.32 -7.31 6.88
CA ASP A 15 1.66 -8.61 6.96
C ASP A 15 0.30 -8.53 7.70
N ASN A 16 -0.29 -9.70 7.99
CA ASN A 16 -1.55 -9.79 8.71
C ASN A 16 -1.42 -9.48 10.22
N ASP A 17 -0.19 -9.45 10.75
CA ASP A 17 0.11 -9.08 12.13
C ASP A 17 0.47 -7.58 12.25
N GLY A 18 0.48 -6.85 11.12
CA GLY A 18 0.80 -5.43 11.06
C GLY A 18 2.30 -5.15 11.05
N TYR A 19 3.15 -6.14 10.79
CA TYR A 19 4.60 -5.96 10.77
C TYR A 19 5.14 -5.69 9.37
N TYR A 20 6.16 -4.83 9.31
CA TYR A 20 6.96 -4.60 8.12
C TYR A 20 8.30 -5.33 8.25
N SER A 21 8.70 -6.04 7.20
CA SER A 21 10.07 -6.56 7.09
C SER A 21 11.09 -5.43 7.22
N GLN A 22 12.27 -5.75 7.77
CA GLN A 22 13.32 -4.81 8.20
C GLN A 22 12.99 -3.98 9.45
N PHE A 23 11.72 -3.91 9.84
CA PHE A 23 11.25 -3.25 11.08
C PHE A 23 10.74 -4.26 12.12
N ALA A 24 10.68 -5.54 11.77
CA ALA A 24 10.35 -6.65 12.66
C ALA A 24 11.41 -7.76 12.51
N PRO A 25 12.23 -8.03 13.55
CA PRO A 25 13.40 -8.92 13.43
C PRO A 25 13.10 -10.38 13.05
N HIS A 26 11.86 -10.84 13.23
CA HIS A 26 11.44 -12.20 12.91
C HIS A 26 11.05 -12.39 11.44
N LEU A 27 10.92 -11.32 10.66
CA LEU A 27 10.54 -11.37 9.25
C LEU A 27 11.78 -11.44 8.33
N PRO A 28 11.74 -12.22 7.23
CA PRO A 28 12.73 -12.12 6.17
C PRO A 28 12.85 -10.68 5.63
N GLU A 29 14.06 -10.26 5.28
CA GLU A 29 14.39 -8.86 4.91
C GLU A 29 13.48 -8.26 3.82
N TRP A 30 13.08 -9.08 2.85
CA TRP A 30 12.25 -8.65 1.71
C TRP A 30 10.84 -9.24 1.74
N ASN A 31 10.38 -9.72 2.90
CA ASN A 31 9.01 -10.21 3.02
C ASN A 31 8.01 -9.09 2.68
N LEU A 32 7.09 -9.38 1.75
CA LEU A 32 6.08 -8.44 1.23
C LEU A 32 6.68 -7.15 0.65
N ARG A 33 7.87 -7.25 0.03
CA ARG A 33 8.56 -6.16 -0.68
C ARG A 33 9.04 -6.64 -2.05
N GLY A 34 8.98 -5.76 -3.05
CA GLY A 34 9.60 -6.05 -4.35
C GLY A 34 9.43 -4.94 -5.36
N THR A 35 10.32 -4.94 -6.37
CA THR A 35 10.19 -4.10 -7.56
C THR A 35 9.72 -4.98 -8.73
N ILE A 36 8.49 -4.75 -9.17
CA ILE A 36 7.90 -5.45 -10.30
C ILE A 36 8.25 -4.69 -11.57
N ILE A 37 8.78 -5.42 -12.56
CA ILE A 37 9.04 -4.88 -13.89
C ILE A 37 7.78 -5.13 -14.72
N ALA A 38 7.13 -4.07 -15.17
CA ALA A 38 5.96 -4.16 -16.03
C ALA A 38 6.35 -4.69 -17.42
N ASP A 39 5.38 -5.28 -18.13
CA ASP A 39 5.59 -5.76 -19.49
C ASP A 39 5.76 -4.60 -20.50
N ASP A 40 5.94 -4.95 -21.78
CA ASP A 40 6.12 -3.96 -22.86
C ASP A 40 4.90 -3.04 -23.08
N GLU A 41 3.74 -3.42 -22.55
CA GLU A 41 2.52 -2.60 -22.55
C GLU A 41 2.34 -1.82 -21.24
N GLY A 42 3.27 -1.94 -20.29
CA GLY A 42 3.20 -1.31 -18.97
C GLY A 42 2.23 -2.01 -18.01
N ARG A 43 1.86 -3.26 -18.27
CA ARG A 43 0.94 -4.05 -17.44
C ARG A 43 1.69 -4.87 -16.42
N TYR A 44 0.99 -5.24 -15.34
CA TYR A 44 1.50 -6.07 -14.26
C TYR A 44 0.38 -6.94 -13.71
N GLU A 45 0.75 -8.09 -13.16
CA GLU A 45 -0.12 -8.91 -12.32
C GLU A 45 0.65 -9.25 -11.05
N ILE A 46 0.13 -8.79 -9.89
CA ILE A 46 0.80 -8.94 -8.60
C ILE A 46 -0.17 -9.64 -7.66
N THR A 47 0.13 -10.89 -7.31
CA THR A 47 -0.58 -11.59 -6.23
C THR A 47 0.15 -11.35 -4.92
N THR A 48 -0.58 -10.84 -3.92
CA THR A 48 -0.12 -10.71 -2.53
C THR A 48 -1.28 -10.99 -1.57
N ILE A 49 -1.01 -10.97 -0.27
CA ILE A 49 -2.05 -11.02 0.77
C ILE A 49 -2.63 -9.62 1.01
N GLN A 50 -3.88 -9.54 1.44
CA GLN A 50 -4.44 -8.29 1.94
C GLN A 50 -3.76 -7.94 3.29
N PRO A 51 -3.14 -6.75 3.42
CA PRO A 51 -2.52 -6.34 4.68
C PRO A 51 -3.57 -6.08 5.76
N ALA A 52 -3.19 -6.25 7.03
CA ALA A 52 -4.01 -5.82 8.15
C ALA A 52 -3.95 -4.29 8.35
N PRO A 53 -4.90 -3.69 9.09
CA PRO A 53 -4.72 -2.35 9.64
C PRO A 53 -3.41 -2.24 10.43
N TYR A 54 -2.77 -1.08 10.36
CA TYR A 54 -1.47 -0.87 10.98
C TYR A 54 -1.61 0.01 12.23
N LYS A 55 -1.18 -0.50 13.37
CA LYS A 55 -1.03 0.29 14.59
C LYS A 55 0.36 0.91 14.61
N ILE A 56 0.45 2.23 14.70
CA ILE A 56 1.76 2.85 14.93
C ILE A 56 2.33 2.37 16.28
N PRO A 57 3.66 2.25 16.45
CA PRO A 57 4.25 1.90 17.74
C PRO A 57 3.79 2.85 18.85
N THR A 58 3.14 2.31 19.87
CA THR A 58 2.55 3.09 20.97
C THR A 58 3.44 3.22 22.20
N ASP A 59 4.55 2.50 22.25
CA ASP A 59 5.53 2.50 23.34
C ASP A 59 6.51 3.69 23.28
N GLY A 60 6.50 4.45 22.18
CA GLY A 60 7.31 5.65 21.98
C GLY A 60 6.59 6.98 22.22
N PRO A 61 7.30 8.12 22.04
CA PRO A 61 6.73 9.46 22.24
C PRO A 61 5.50 9.75 21.38
N THR A 62 5.45 9.22 20.14
CA THR A 62 4.28 9.39 19.26
C THR A 62 3.04 8.69 19.81
N GLY A 63 3.21 7.49 20.37
CA GLY A 63 2.15 6.78 21.06
C GLY A 63 1.62 7.55 22.27
N GLN A 64 2.53 8.04 23.11
CA GLN A 64 2.18 8.86 24.27
C GLN A 64 1.43 10.14 23.88
N PHE A 65 1.86 10.80 22.79
CA PHE A 65 1.18 11.97 22.26
C PHE A 65 -0.26 11.68 21.84
N ILE A 66 -0.51 10.55 21.17
CA ILE A 66 -1.86 10.14 20.75
C ILE A 66 -2.71 9.77 21.95
N GLU A 67 -2.15 9.02 22.90
CA GLU A 67 -2.85 8.63 24.13
C GLU A 67 -3.24 9.85 24.97
N ALA A 68 -2.34 10.82 25.12
CA ALA A 68 -2.57 12.03 25.91
C ALA A 68 -3.75 12.90 25.43
N GLN A 69 -4.18 12.72 24.17
CA GLN A 69 -5.33 13.40 23.59
C GLN A 69 -6.53 12.46 23.32
N ASN A 70 -6.51 11.23 23.86
CA ASN A 70 -7.51 10.18 23.63
C ASN A 70 -7.73 9.86 22.14
N GLY A 71 -6.67 9.92 21.32
CA GLY A 71 -6.72 9.56 19.91
C GLY A 71 -6.58 8.05 19.67
N HIS A 72 -6.75 7.60 18.42
CA HIS A 72 -6.44 6.21 18.04
C HIS A 72 -5.11 6.15 17.25
N PRO A 73 -4.24 5.15 17.50
CA PRO A 73 -2.95 5.01 16.83
C PRO A 73 -3.01 4.19 15.53
N TRP A 74 -4.19 4.09 14.91
CA TRP A 74 -4.44 3.17 13.80
C TRP A 74 -4.45 3.85 12.43
N ARG A 75 -3.92 3.12 11.45
CA ARG A 75 -4.03 3.37 10.02
C ARG A 75 -4.85 2.26 9.36
N PRO A 76 -5.62 2.55 8.30
CA PRO A 76 -6.32 1.52 7.54
C PRO A 76 -5.32 0.57 6.87
N ALA A 77 -5.79 -0.62 6.48
CA ALA A 77 -5.03 -1.52 5.61
C ALA A 77 -4.61 -0.80 4.32
N HIS A 78 -3.34 -0.90 3.94
CA HIS A 78 -2.81 -0.16 2.78
C HIS A 78 -1.66 -0.89 2.08
N LEU A 79 -1.58 -0.71 0.76
CA LEU A 79 -0.42 -1.03 -0.06
C LEU A 79 0.36 0.26 -0.31
N HIS A 80 1.68 0.26 -0.13
CA HIS A 80 2.53 1.36 -0.58
C HIS A 80 3.13 1.06 -1.94
N LEU A 81 3.12 2.06 -2.82
CA LEU A 81 3.72 1.94 -4.14
C LEU A 81 4.56 3.16 -4.52
N ILE A 82 5.73 2.90 -5.11
CA ILE A 82 6.44 3.88 -5.95
C ILE A 82 6.38 3.37 -7.38
N VAL A 83 5.82 4.18 -8.27
CA VAL A 83 5.66 3.81 -9.69
C VAL A 83 6.45 4.77 -10.54
N SER A 84 7.32 4.21 -11.39
CA SER A 84 8.26 4.97 -12.22
C SER A 84 8.31 4.42 -13.64
N ALA A 85 8.69 5.25 -14.60
CA ALA A 85 8.95 4.85 -15.98
C ALA A 85 9.94 5.81 -16.65
N PRO A 86 10.62 5.41 -17.75
CA PRO A 86 11.54 6.28 -18.47
C PRO A 86 10.88 7.61 -18.91
N GLY A 87 11.50 8.74 -18.55
CA GLY A 87 11.01 10.07 -18.91
C GLY A 87 9.65 10.44 -18.27
N LYS A 88 9.37 9.90 -17.07
CA LYS A 88 8.18 10.20 -16.27
C LYS A 88 8.55 10.59 -14.86
N GLU A 89 7.79 11.51 -14.28
CA GLU A 89 7.83 11.79 -12.85
C GLU A 89 7.33 10.54 -12.11
N SER A 90 8.06 10.11 -11.09
CA SER A 90 7.66 8.96 -10.28
C SER A 90 6.58 9.37 -9.30
N VAL A 91 5.55 8.53 -9.14
CA VAL A 91 4.49 8.75 -8.15
C VAL A 91 4.72 7.86 -6.94
N THR A 92 4.72 8.47 -5.75
CA THR A 92 4.59 7.74 -4.48
C THR A 92 3.13 7.79 -4.06
N THR A 93 2.51 6.64 -3.87
CA THR A 93 1.08 6.57 -3.51
C THR A 93 0.79 5.41 -2.55
N GLN A 94 -0.44 5.40 -2.04
CA GLN A 94 -0.99 4.31 -1.25
C GLN A 94 -2.31 3.85 -1.87
N LEU A 95 -2.68 2.59 -1.68
CA LEU A 95 -3.99 2.06 -2.02
C LEU A 95 -4.63 1.42 -0.79
N TYR A 96 -5.90 1.75 -0.53
CA TYR A 96 -6.69 1.33 0.63
C TYR A 96 -7.81 0.39 0.20
N PHE A 97 -8.58 -0.17 1.14
CA PHE A 97 -9.62 -1.16 0.86
C PHE A 97 -10.98 -0.70 1.36
N LYS A 98 -11.96 -0.61 0.45
CA LYS A 98 -13.32 -0.15 0.73
C LYS A 98 -13.96 -0.91 1.90
N GLY A 99 -14.54 -0.16 2.83
CA GLY A 99 -15.16 -0.71 4.04
C GLY A 99 -14.16 -1.18 5.11
N GLY A 100 -12.85 -1.03 4.87
CA GLY A 100 -11.82 -1.31 5.87
C GLY A 100 -11.87 -0.34 7.04
N GLU A 101 -11.55 -0.85 8.23
CA GLU A 101 -11.45 -0.02 9.43
C GLU A 101 -10.46 1.14 9.24
N TRP A 102 -10.73 2.26 9.93
CA TRP A 102 -9.87 3.45 9.99
C TRP A 102 -9.74 4.24 8.68
N ILE A 103 -10.45 3.91 7.60
CA ILE A 103 -10.41 4.70 6.36
C ILE A 103 -10.87 6.15 6.58
N ASP A 104 -11.93 6.32 7.35
CA ASP A 104 -12.55 7.63 7.62
C ASP A 104 -11.84 8.42 8.72
N SER A 105 -10.85 7.79 9.35
CA SER A 105 -10.11 8.32 10.49
C SER A 105 -8.67 7.78 10.47
N ASP A 106 -7.95 7.93 9.35
CA ASP A 106 -6.53 7.53 9.33
C ASP A 106 -5.75 8.49 10.25
N VAL A 107 -5.02 7.98 11.25
CA VAL A 107 -4.20 8.82 12.13
C VAL A 107 -3.16 9.64 11.37
N ALA A 108 -2.77 9.19 10.17
CA ALA A 108 -1.84 9.89 9.30
C ALA A 108 -2.51 10.88 8.32
N SER A 109 -3.84 10.97 8.31
CA SER A 109 -4.62 11.80 7.38
C SER A 109 -4.24 11.58 5.90
N ALA A 110 -3.89 10.35 5.53
CA ALA A 110 -3.33 10.03 4.22
C ALA A 110 -4.34 9.36 3.27
N THR A 111 -5.54 9.03 3.73
CA THR A 111 -6.59 8.46 2.89
C THR A 111 -7.16 9.49 1.92
N LYS A 112 -7.42 9.04 0.68
CA LYS A 112 -8.10 9.82 -0.35
C LYS A 112 -9.10 8.93 -1.10
N PRO A 113 -10.29 9.42 -1.47
CA PRO A 113 -11.31 8.60 -2.13
C PRO A 113 -10.83 7.89 -3.40
N GLU A 114 -9.96 8.54 -4.18
CA GLU A 114 -9.41 8.02 -5.45
C GLU A 114 -8.44 6.85 -5.27
N LEU A 115 -8.02 6.61 -4.03
CA LEU A 115 -7.05 5.60 -3.63
C LEU A 115 -7.72 4.40 -2.94
N ILE A 116 -9.06 4.34 -2.89
CA ILE A 116 -9.80 3.25 -2.27
C ILE A 116 -10.16 2.19 -3.31
N LEU A 117 -9.60 0.99 -3.13
CA LEU A 117 -9.89 -0.20 -3.93
C LEU A 117 -11.19 -0.87 -3.49
N ASP A 118 -11.88 -1.53 -4.42
CA ASP A 118 -13.06 -2.38 -4.15
C ASP A 118 -12.85 -3.79 -4.75
N PRO A 119 -11.93 -4.62 -4.19
CA PRO A 119 -11.62 -5.93 -4.72
C PRO A 119 -12.83 -6.86 -4.73
N LYS A 120 -12.90 -7.76 -5.72
CA LYS A 120 -13.98 -8.73 -5.87
C LYS A 120 -13.45 -10.13 -5.67
N THR A 121 -14.12 -10.91 -4.83
CA THR A 121 -13.77 -12.31 -4.61
C THR A 121 -14.13 -13.13 -5.85
N GLY A 122 -13.15 -13.81 -6.43
CA GLY A 122 -13.33 -14.75 -7.55
C GLY A 122 -13.73 -16.15 -7.09
N ASP A 123 -14.02 -17.03 -8.04
CA ASP A 123 -14.37 -18.44 -7.77
C ASP A 123 -13.20 -19.23 -7.15
N ASP A 124 -11.97 -18.72 -7.29
CA ASP A 124 -10.76 -19.25 -6.66
C ASP A 124 -10.63 -18.85 -5.17
N GLY A 125 -11.59 -18.10 -4.64
CA GLY A 125 -11.61 -17.59 -3.27
C GLY A 125 -10.63 -16.44 -3.03
N LYS A 126 -9.97 -15.92 -4.07
CA LYS A 126 -9.05 -14.78 -3.96
C LYS A 126 -9.76 -13.47 -4.29
N ASN A 127 -9.27 -12.38 -3.72
CA ASN A 127 -9.73 -11.04 -4.06
C ASN A 127 -8.96 -10.52 -5.29
N HIS A 128 -9.69 -10.07 -6.30
CA HIS A 128 -9.15 -9.53 -7.56
C HIS A 128 -9.48 -8.04 -7.66
N VAL A 129 -8.50 -7.24 -8.07
CA VAL A 129 -8.67 -5.81 -8.29
C VAL A 129 -7.73 -5.32 -9.38
N THR A 130 -8.20 -4.39 -10.19
CA THR A 130 -7.39 -3.70 -11.19
C THR A 130 -7.26 -2.24 -10.81
N TYR A 131 -6.03 -1.74 -10.78
CA TYR A 131 -5.73 -0.33 -10.62
C TYR A 131 -4.77 0.11 -11.73
N ASN A 132 -4.84 1.35 -12.19
CA ASN A 132 -3.95 1.87 -13.22
C ASN A 132 -3.20 3.07 -12.66
N PHE A 133 -1.89 3.12 -12.93
CA PHE A 133 -1.07 4.27 -12.60
C PHE A 133 -0.94 5.18 -13.83
N VAL A 134 -1.10 6.47 -13.61
CA VAL A 134 -0.90 7.50 -14.64
C VAL A 134 0.24 8.36 -14.15
N LEU A 135 1.28 8.50 -14.98
CA LEU A 135 2.48 9.26 -14.65
C LEU A 135 2.58 10.52 -15.49
N ASP A 136 2.95 11.62 -14.84
CA ASP A 136 3.28 12.88 -15.46
C ASP A 136 4.64 12.82 -16.19
N PRO A 137 4.88 13.68 -17.21
CA PRO A 137 6.21 13.83 -17.78
C PRO A 137 7.21 14.33 -16.73
N ALA A 138 8.46 13.83 -16.81
CA ALA A 138 9.57 14.31 -15.98
C ALA A 138 10.09 15.69 -16.41
#